data_AF-A0A8J3II40-F1
#
_entry.id   AF-A0A8J3II40-F1
#
_cell.length_a   1.000
_cell.length_b   1.000
_cell.length_c   1.000
_cell.angle_alpha   90.00
_cell.angle_beta   90.00
_cell.angle_gamma   90.00
#
_symmetry.space_group_name_H-M   'P 1'
#
loop_
_entity.id
_entity.type
_entity.pdbx_description
1 polymer ?
#
loop_
_entity_poly.entity_id
_entity_poly.type
_entity_poly.pdbx_seq_one_letter_code
_entity_poly.pdbx_strand_id
1 'polypeptide(L)'
;MDEQIDYEDIFTPQGLLGEVSKHPNLDFLMNICNIPRVYSVSGFGTWNVGQHTLAVAFLALYWSSFCAHPAEKRDRLVTLALLHDAHEAVVGDILPFFKTRAVREAIDTIQQDIHNAFAIVEDQEARQEIKLLDKISFLYEISQSSPGGLDSSKRELLSQIYQRQREEVFRFAHQIPIDHDQVEQFLQSMNL
;
A
#
# COMPACT_ATOMS: atom_id res chain seq x y z
N MET A 1 -9.94 3.41 -29.18
CA MET A 1 -8.62 4.09 -29.08
C MET A 1 -8.13 3.76 -27.69
N ASP A 2 -7.16 2.84 -27.57
CA ASP A 2 -6.48 2.60 -26.30
C ASP A 2 -5.46 3.74 -26.17
N GLU A 3 -5.81 4.78 -25.41
CA GLU A 3 -4.89 5.86 -25.07
C GLU A 3 -3.85 5.31 -24.11
N GLN A 4 -2.63 5.10 -24.60
CA GLN A 4 -1.46 4.83 -23.76
C GLN A 4 -0.98 6.15 -23.16
N ILE A 5 -0.80 6.21 -21.84
CA ILE A 5 -0.22 7.37 -21.18
C ILE A 5 1.29 7.30 -21.35
N ASP A 6 1.85 8.27 -22.08
CA ASP A 6 3.29 8.50 -22.11
C ASP A 6 3.69 9.36 -20.91
N TYR A 7 4.40 8.75 -19.97
CA TYR A 7 4.81 9.41 -18.73
C TYR A 7 6.26 9.91 -18.77
N GLU A 8 7.02 9.61 -19.82
CA GLU A 8 8.47 9.88 -19.86
C GLU A 8 8.78 11.38 -19.69
N ASP A 9 7.94 12.23 -20.30
CA ASP A 9 8.10 13.69 -20.30
C ASP A 9 7.34 14.42 -19.17
N ILE A 10 6.73 13.69 -18.23
CA ILE A 10 6.03 14.33 -17.10
C ILE A 10 7.06 14.90 -16.13
N PHE A 11 6.99 16.21 -15.90
CA PHE A 11 7.89 16.89 -14.97
C PHE A 11 7.44 16.69 -13.51
N THR A 12 8.37 16.24 -12.66
CA THR A 12 8.24 16.15 -11.21
C THR A 12 9.19 17.13 -10.53
N PRO A 13 9.01 17.48 -9.25
CA PRO A 13 9.98 18.30 -8.52
C PRO A 13 11.41 17.72 -8.51
N GLN A 14 11.56 16.41 -8.75
CA GLN A 14 12.84 15.69 -8.75
C GLN A 14 13.44 15.50 -10.15
N GLY A 15 12.72 15.85 -11.22
CA GLY A 15 13.14 15.65 -12.62
C GLY A 15 12.05 15.06 -13.51
N LEU A 16 12.42 14.64 -14.71
CA LEU A 16 11.50 13.95 -15.62
C LEU A 16 11.15 12.57 -15.08
N LEU A 17 9.87 12.23 -15.05
CA LEU A 17 9.38 10.98 -14.48
C LEU A 17 10.02 9.74 -15.12
N GLY A 18 10.21 9.76 -16.44
CA GLY A 18 10.90 8.70 -17.17
C GLY A 18 12.35 8.46 -16.75
N GLU A 19 13.03 9.47 -16.19
CA GLU A 19 14.39 9.36 -15.67
C GLU A 19 14.38 8.98 -14.18
N VAL A 20 13.55 9.67 -13.38
CA VAL A 20 13.56 9.48 -11.91
C VAL A 20 12.96 8.15 -11.48
N SER A 21 12.06 7.53 -12.24
CA SER A 21 11.57 6.17 -11.94
C SER A 21 12.67 5.11 -12.14
N LYS A 22 13.55 5.31 -13.12
CA LYS A 22 14.64 4.39 -13.48
C LYS A 22 15.92 4.64 -12.67
N HIS A 23 16.07 5.85 -12.14
CA HIS A 23 17.19 6.26 -11.29
C HIS A 23 16.71 7.03 -10.04
N PRO A 24 15.87 6.41 -9.20
CA PRO A 24 15.29 7.07 -8.03
C PRO A 24 16.37 7.46 -7.03
N ASN A 25 16.42 8.75 -6.68
CA ASN A 25 17.24 9.25 -5.58
C ASN A 25 16.45 9.22 -4.26
N LEU A 26 17.11 9.59 -3.16
CA LEU A 26 16.45 9.58 -1.86
C LEU A 26 15.31 10.61 -1.78
N ASP A 27 15.45 11.79 -2.38
CA ASP A 27 14.40 12.82 -2.36
C ASP A 27 13.12 12.35 -3.07
N PHE A 28 13.27 11.59 -4.15
CA PHE A 28 12.17 10.95 -4.86
C PHE A 28 11.44 9.98 -3.94
N LEU A 29 12.15 9.03 -3.31
CA LEU A 29 11.54 8.05 -2.43
C LEU A 29 10.89 8.70 -1.21
N MET A 30 11.57 9.67 -0.59
CA MET A 30 11.07 10.37 0.59
C MET A 30 9.85 11.24 0.28
N ASN A 31 9.57 11.55 -0.99
CA ASN A 31 8.37 12.30 -1.35
C ASN A 31 7.08 11.55 -0.98
N ILE A 32 7.11 10.22 -0.84
CA ILE A 32 5.97 9.42 -0.36
C ILE A 32 5.44 9.89 1.01
N CYS A 33 6.29 10.48 1.85
CA CYS A 33 5.91 11.04 3.15
C CYS A 33 5.17 12.38 3.02
N ASN A 34 5.20 13.03 1.86
CA ASN A 34 4.47 14.26 1.59
C ASN A 34 3.11 14.00 0.93
N ILE A 35 2.86 12.77 0.48
CA ILE A 35 1.62 12.40 -0.20
C ILE A 35 0.56 12.01 0.83
N PRO A 36 -0.53 12.77 1.00
CA PRO A 36 -1.58 12.38 1.93
C PRO A 36 -2.34 11.17 1.40
N ARG A 37 -2.74 10.26 2.30
CA ARG A 37 -3.69 9.19 1.96
C ARG A 37 -5.04 9.82 1.58
N VAL A 38 -5.72 9.32 0.54
CA VAL A 38 -7.04 9.82 0.13
C VAL A 38 -8.07 9.59 1.24
N TYR A 39 -7.93 8.53 2.02
CA TYR A 39 -8.73 8.34 3.22
C TYR A 39 -8.57 9.50 4.22
N SER A 40 -7.34 9.99 4.39
CA SER A 40 -7.04 11.11 5.28
C SER A 40 -7.58 12.44 4.74
N VAL A 41 -7.44 12.74 3.44
CA VAL A 41 -8.04 13.96 2.86
C VAL A 41 -9.58 13.93 2.87
N SER A 42 -10.18 12.74 3.00
CA SER A 42 -11.63 12.57 3.21
C SER A 42 -12.08 12.93 4.64
N GLY A 43 -11.15 13.36 5.50
CA GLY A 43 -11.42 13.83 6.86
C GLY A 43 -11.47 12.74 7.92
N PHE A 44 -10.96 11.55 7.62
CA PHE A 44 -10.97 10.41 8.53
C PHE A 44 -9.60 10.09 9.14
N GLY A 45 -8.53 10.79 8.78
CA GLY A 45 -7.20 10.51 9.28
C GLY A 45 -6.20 11.61 8.99
N THR A 46 -4.97 11.40 9.44
CA THR A 46 -3.82 12.29 9.20
C THR A 46 -2.65 11.55 8.56
N TRP A 47 -2.91 10.36 8.02
CA TRP A 47 -1.90 9.48 7.47
C TRP A 47 -1.45 9.95 6.09
N ASN A 48 -0.15 9.84 5.84
CA ASN A 48 0.46 9.93 4.52
C ASN A 48 0.86 8.54 4.02
N VAL A 49 1.18 8.43 2.73
CA VAL A 49 1.55 7.16 2.08
C VAL A 49 2.81 6.57 2.73
N GLY A 50 3.76 7.40 3.16
CA GLY A 50 4.95 6.94 3.88
C GLY A 50 4.65 6.26 5.22
N GLN A 51 3.70 6.77 6.00
CA GLN A 51 3.25 6.16 7.26
C GLN A 51 2.54 4.84 7.00
N HIS A 52 1.70 4.77 5.96
CA HIS A 52 1.08 3.52 5.51
C HIS A 52 2.12 2.50 5.09
N THR A 53 3.07 2.89 4.23
CA THR A 53 4.17 2.03 3.76
C THR A 53 5.00 1.46 4.92
N LEU A 54 5.33 2.30 5.90
CA LEU A 54 6.04 1.86 7.09
C LEU A 54 5.21 0.89 7.95
N ALA A 55 3.90 1.12 8.07
CA ALA A 55 3.01 0.20 8.77
C ALA A 55 2.93 -1.16 8.06
N VAL A 56 2.85 -1.20 6.73
CA VAL A 56 2.93 -2.45 5.95
C VAL A 56 4.26 -3.17 6.20
N ALA A 57 5.38 -2.46 6.26
CA ALA A 57 6.69 -3.05 6.55
C ALA A 57 6.77 -3.65 7.98
N PHE A 58 6.20 -2.98 8.98
CA PHE A 58 6.09 -3.55 10.32
C PHE A 58 5.14 -4.75 10.35
N LEU A 59 4.02 -4.70 9.64
CA LEU A 59 3.12 -5.84 9.50
C LEU A 59 3.82 -7.02 8.81
N ALA A 60 4.69 -6.80 7.84
CA ALA A 60 5.51 -7.85 7.23
C ALA A 60 6.46 -8.52 8.24
N LEU A 61 7.02 -7.75 9.17
CA LEU A 61 7.82 -8.31 10.28
C LEU A 61 6.97 -9.15 11.23
N TYR A 62 5.80 -8.64 11.66
CA TYR A 62 4.88 -9.38 12.53
C TYR A 62 4.35 -10.65 11.86
N TRP A 63 3.92 -10.54 10.60
CA TRP A 63 3.46 -11.66 9.79
C TRP A 63 4.53 -12.73 9.65
N SER A 64 5.75 -12.34 9.29
CA SER A 64 6.87 -13.27 9.15
C SER A 64 7.20 -13.98 10.47
N SER A 65 7.13 -13.26 11.59
CA SER A 65 7.29 -13.88 12.91
C SER A 65 6.16 -14.84 13.24
N PHE A 66 4.91 -14.47 12.93
CA PHE A 66 3.71 -15.26 13.19
C PHE A 66 3.69 -16.56 12.37
N CYS A 67 4.09 -16.48 11.10
CA CYS A 67 4.18 -17.62 10.17
C CYS A 67 5.49 -18.41 10.29
N ALA A 68 6.41 -18.01 11.18
CA ALA A 68 7.74 -18.58 11.33
C ALA A 68 8.54 -18.63 10.00
N HIS A 69 8.43 -17.58 9.18
CA HIS A 69 9.14 -17.48 7.91
C HIS A 69 10.67 -17.47 8.11
N PRO A 70 11.45 -18.05 7.17
CA PRO A 70 12.89 -17.90 7.17
C PRO A 70 13.30 -16.43 6.97
N ALA A 71 14.50 -16.08 7.44
CA ALA A 71 15.02 -14.71 7.37
C ALA A 71 15.00 -14.14 5.93
N GLU A 72 15.33 -14.95 4.94
CA GLU A 72 15.30 -14.55 3.53
C GLU A 72 13.90 -14.11 3.07
N LYS A 73 12.85 -14.88 3.37
CA LYS A 73 11.45 -14.53 3.04
C LYS A 73 11.01 -13.29 3.82
N ARG A 74 11.35 -13.20 5.11
CA ARG A 74 11.06 -12.01 5.93
C ARG A 74 11.67 -10.75 5.32
N ASP A 75 12.97 -10.78 5.04
CA ASP A 75 13.71 -9.61 4.55
C ASP A 75 13.18 -9.19 3.17
N ARG A 76 12.86 -10.17 2.32
CA ARG A 76 12.19 -9.96 1.05
C ARG A 76 10.84 -9.25 1.19
N LEU A 77 9.98 -9.73 2.09
CA LEU A 77 8.67 -9.11 2.35
C LEU A 77 8.83 -7.68 2.87
N VAL A 78 9.77 -7.44 3.79
CA VAL A 78 10.01 -6.09 4.32
C VAL A 78 10.51 -5.15 3.21
N THR A 79 11.42 -5.61 2.35
CA THR A 79 11.88 -4.81 1.21
C THR A 79 10.75 -4.48 0.24
N LEU A 80 9.91 -5.46 -0.11
CA LEU A 80 8.75 -5.23 -0.98
C LEU A 80 7.73 -4.29 -0.32
N ALA A 81 7.46 -4.47 0.97
CA ALA A 81 6.55 -3.61 1.73
C ALA A 81 7.01 -2.14 1.71
N LEU A 82 8.31 -1.88 1.85
CA LEU A 82 8.86 -0.52 1.81
C LEU A 82 8.75 0.15 0.44
N LEU A 83 8.56 -0.63 -0.63
CA LEU A 83 8.54 -0.14 -2.01
C LEU A 83 7.18 -0.28 -2.70
N HIS A 84 6.20 -0.96 -2.11
CA HIS A 84 4.95 -1.33 -2.78
C HIS A 84 4.16 -0.13 -3.34
N ASP A 85 4.22 1.01 -2.64
CA ASP A 85 3.59 2.28 -3.03
C ASP A 85 4.62 3.33 -3.52
N ALA A 86 5.83 2.93 -3.89
CA ALA A 86 6.88 3.87 -4.32
C ALA A 86 6.46 4.72 -5.52
N HIS A 87 5.64 4.17 -6.43
CA HIS A 87 5.06 4.92 -7.55
C HIS A 87 4.23 6.14 -7.08
N GLU A 88 3.59 6.08 -5.91
CA GLU A 88 2.75 7.17 -5.37
C GLU A 88 3.56 8.41 -5.01
N ALA A 89 4.88 8.29 -4.83
CA ALA A 89 5.79 9.43 -4.70
C ALA A 89 5.69 10.41 -5.89
N VAL A 90 5.15 9.97 -7.03
CA VAL A 90 4.90 10.82 -8.20
C VAL A 90 3.44 10.90 -8.58
N VAL A 91 2.76 9.76 -8.65
CA VAL A 91 1.37 9.74 -9.14
C VAL A 91 0.37 10.23 -8.08
N GLY A 92 0.81 10.34 -6.83
CA GLY A 92 -0.05 10.57 -5.67
C GLY A 92 -0.89 9.35 -5.31
N ASP A 93 -1.57 9.40 -4.17
CA ASP A 93 -2.54 8.37 -3.81
C ASP A 93 -3.82 8.58 -4.64
N ILE A 94 -4.11 7.66 -5.56
CA ILE A 94 -5.26 7.74 -6.46
C ILE A 94 -6.29 6.69 -6.04
N LEU A 95 -7.55 7.10 -5.85
CA LEU A 95 -8.61 6.15 -5.53
C LEU A 95 -8.79 5.11 -6.65
N PRO A 96 -9.02 3.82 -6.31
CA PRO A 96 -9.19 2.76 -7.29
C PRO A 96 -10.23 3.03 -8.39
N PHE A 97 -11.31 3.76 -8.07
CA PHE A 97 -12.37 4.12 -9.03
C PHE A 97 -11.90 5.10 -10.12
N PHE A 98 -10.86 5.91 -9.84
CA PHE A 98 -10.28 6.84 -10.80
C PHE A 98 -9.15 6.22 -11.63
N LYS A 99 -8.63 5.05 -11.25
CA LYS A 99 -7.60 4.33 -12.01
C LYS A 99 -8.22 3.67 -13.24
N THR A 100 -8.23 4.37 -14.37
CA THR A 100 -8.54 3.80 -15.70
C THR A 100 -7.53 2.71 -16.05
N ARG A 101 -7.80 1.89 -17.08
CA ARG A 101 -6.86 0.86 -17.53
C ARG A 101 -5.49 1.44 -17.87
N ALA A 102 -5.46 2.53 -18.66
CA ALA A 102 -4.23 3.20 -19.05
C ALA A 102 -3.44 3.74 -17.84
N VAL A 103 -4.13 4.28 -16.83
CA VAL A 103 -3.49 4.73 -15.58
C VAL A 103 -2.87 3.57 -14.82
N ARG A 104 -3.54 2.41 -14.76
CA ARG A 104 -2.99 1.21 -14.10
C ARG A 104 -1.74 0.70 -14.81
N GLU A 105 -1.79 0.61 -16.14
CA GLU A 105 -0.64 0.17 -16.94
C GLU A 105 0.55 1.12 -16.77
N ALA A 106 0.32 2.44 -16.72
CA ALA A 106 1.38 3.41 -16.45
C ALA A 106 1.95 3.27 -15.03
N ILE A 107 1.09 3.14 -14.01
CA ILE A 107 1.51 2.90 -12.62
C ILE A 107 2.35 1.63 -12.51
N ASP A 108 1.89 0.53 -13.10
CA ASP A 108 2.61 -0.75 -13.08
C ASP A 108 3.98 -0.62 -13.74
N THR A 109 4.08 0.16 -14.82
CA THR A 109 5.36 0.40 -15.52
C THR A 109 6.32 1.25 -14.65
N ILE A 110 5.84 2.33 -14.03
CA ILE A 110 6.63 3.17 -13.12
C ILE A 110 7.12 2.35 -11.93
N GLN A 111 6.25 1.54 -11.33
CA GLN A 111 6.61 0.67 -10.21
C GLN A 111 7.68 -0.36 -10.63
N GLN A 112 7.56 -0.92 -11.83
CA GLN A 112 8.54 -1.86 -12.38
C GLN A 112 9.89 -1.20 -12.64
N ASP A 113 9.92 0.04 -13.15
CA ASP A 113 11.16 0.81 -13.29
C ASP A 113 11.89 0.97 -11.95
N ILE A 114 11.14 1.32 -10.90
CA ILE A 114 11.69 1.49 -9.53
C ILE A 114 12.22 0.15 -9.00
N HIS A 115 11.47 -0.94 -9.17
CA HIS A 115 11.95 -2.28 -8.79
C HIS A 115 13.24 -2.65 -9.52
N ASN A 116 13.30 -2.42 -10.83
CA ASN A 116 14.48 -2.70 -11.65
C ASN A 116 15.70 -1.88 -11.18
N ALA A 117 15.49 -0.61 -10.84
CA ALA A 117 16.55 0.28 -10.37
C ALA A 117 17.23 -0.22 -9.07
N PHE A 118 16.45 -0.87 -8.20
CA PHE A 118 16.94 -1.45 -6.95
C PHE A 118 17.22 -2.96 -7.02
N ALA A 119 17.17 -3.57 -8.21
CA ALA A 119 17.32 -5.01 -8.41
C ALA A 119 16.34 -5.84 -7.54
N ILE A 120 15.13 -5.31 -7.33
CA ILE A 120 14.05 -6.00 -6.64
C ILE A 120 13.38 -6.94 -7.63
N VAL A 121 13.35 -8.20 -7.27
CA VAL A 121 12.55 -9.21 -7.96
C VAL A 121 11.25 -9.33 -7.17
N GLU A 122 10.14 -9.53 -7.84
CA GLU A 122 8.87 -9.81 -7.18
C GLU A 122 8.39 -11.18 -7.66
N ASP A 123 8.20 -12.09 -6.71
CA ASP A 123 7.53 -13.36 -6.97
C ASP A 123 6.04 -13.24 -6.60
N GLN A 124 5.23 -14.10 -7.22
CA GLN A 124 3.78 -14.02 -7.09
C GLN A 124 3.29 -14.26 -5.66
N GLU A 125 3.98 -15.08 -4.87
CA GLU A 125 3.63 -15.39 -3.49
C GLU A 125 3.85 -14.15 -2.61
N ALA A 126 5.05 -13.55 -2.67
CA ALA A 126 5.36 -12.34 -1.93
C ALA A 126 4.43 -11.18 -2.32
N ARG A 127 4.11 -11.02 -3.61
CA ARG A 127 3.15 -10.01 -4.09
C ARG A 127 1.78 -10.16 -3.45
N GLN A 128 1.29 -11.39 -3.31
CA GLN A 128 0.00 -11.69 -2.70
C GLN A 128 0.02 -11.42 -1.19
N GLU A 129 1.10 -11.79 -0.50
CA GLU A 129 1.27 -11.48 0.92
C GLU A 129 1.34 -9.97 1.16
N ILE A 130 2.11 -9.22 0.37
CA ILE A 130 2.16 -7.75 0.49
C ILE A 130 0.80 -7.12 0.26
N LYS A 131 0.04 -7.57 -0.74
CA LYS A 131 -1.31 -7.08 -0.98
C LYS A 131 -2.29 -7.40 0.16
N LEU A 132 -2.11 -8.53 0.85
CA LEU A 132 -2.86 -8.83 2.06
C LEU A 132 -2.48 -7.86 3.19
N LEU A 133 -1.18 -7.68 3.43
CA LEU A 133 -0.67 -6.81 4.49
C LEU A 133 -1.01 -5.33 4.26
N ASP A 134 -1.04 -4.86 3.01
CA ASP A 134 -1.54 -3.55 2.61
C ASP A 134 -3.01 -3.36 3.03
N LYS A 135 -3.88 -4.33 2.73
CA LYS A 135 -5.29 -4.29 3.17
C LYS A 135 -5.43 -4.30 4.69
N ILE A 136 -4.58 -5.04 5.41
CA ILE A 136 -4.56 -5.08 6.87
C ILE A 136 -4.04 -3.75 7.44
N SER A 137 -3.03 -3.14 6.81
CA SER A 137 -2.55 -1.81 7.18
C SER A 137 -3.64 -0.76 7.07
N PHE A 138 -4.44 -0.81 6.01
CA PHE A 138 -5.57 0.11 5.89
C PHE A 138 -6.66 -0.14 6.96
N LEU A 139 -6.89 -1.40 7.34
CA LEU A 139 -7.78 -1.73 8.47
C LEU A 139 -7.27 -1.13 9.79
N TYR A 140 -5.97 -1.21 10.04
CA TYR A 140 -5.30 -0.58 11.17
C TYR A 140 -5.38 0.95 11.11
N GLU A 141 -5.15 1.56 9.95
CA GLU A 141 -5.31 3.01 9.74
C GLU A 141 -6.71 3.46 10.18
N ILE A 142 -7.77 2.76 9.73
CA ILE A 142 -9.16 3.06 10.12
C ILE A 142 -9.36 2.87 11.63
N SER A 143 -8.72 1.88 12.25
CA SER A 143 -8.84 1.63 13.70
C SER A 143 -8.17 2.74 14.53
N GLN A 144 -7.13 3.39 14.00
CA GLN A 144 -6.43 4.49 14.64
C GLN A 144 -7.11 5.84 14.42
N SER A 145 -8.06 5.93 13.50
CA SER A 145 -8.86 7.12 13.24
C SER A 145 -9.68 7.49 14.47
N SER A 146 -9.19 8.49 15.22
CA SER A 146 -9.84 8.92 16.46
C SER A 146 -11.03 9.84 16.18
N PRO A 147 -12.20 9.60 16.81
CA PRO A 147 -13.37 10.44 16.68
C PRO A 147 -13.34 11.72 17.54
N GLY A 148 -12.17 12.27 17.83
CA GLY A 148 -12.03 13.56 18.52
C GLY A 148 -12.72 14.67 17.73
N GLY A 149 -13.92 15.08 18.17
CA GLY A 149 -14.74 16.07 17.46
C GLY A 149 -15.63 15.50 16.33
N LEU A 150 -15.72 14.18 16.18
CA LEU A 150 -16.64 13.56 15.21
C LEU A 150 -18.03 13.35 15.84
N ASP A 151 -19.03 13.96 15.20
CA ASP A 151 -20.46 13.70 15.43
C ASP A 151 -20.78 12.21 15.27
N SER A 152 -21.87 11.73 15.89
CA SER A 152 -22.26 10.31 15.91
C SER A 152 -22.38 9.71 14.51
N SER A 153 -22.88 10.49 13.55
CA SER A 153 -22.98 10.13 12.13
C SER A 153 -21.65 9.69 11.51
N LYS A 154 -20.55 10.38 11.84
CA LYS A 154 -19.21 10.05 11.35
C LYS A 154 -18.61 8.83 12.04
N ARG A 155 -18.99 8.57 13.30
CA ARG A 155 -18.60 7.34 14.02
C ARG A 155 -19.25 6.11 13.41
N GLU A 156 -20.54 6.19 13.10
CA GLU A 156 -21.25 5.11 12.41
C GLU A 156 -20.63 4.82 11.05
N LEU A 157 -20.28 5.86 10.29
CA LEU A 157 -19.60 5.71 9.01
C LEU A 157 -18.22 5.06 9.16
N LEU A 158 -17.42 5.46 10.16
CA LEU A 158 -16.14 4.81 10.45
C LEU A 158 -16.30 3.31 10.76
N SER A 159 -17.28 2.95 11.59
CA SER A 159 -17.58 1.54 11.88
C SER A 159 -17.99 0.77 10.62
N GLN A 160 -18.76 1.38 9.72
CA GLN A 160 -19.13 0.77 8.45
C GLN A 160 -17.92 0.59 7.52
N ILE A 161 -17.03 1.59 7.43
CA ILE A 161 -15.80 1.51 6.65
C ILE A 161 -14.90 0.40 7.19
N TYR A 162 -14.72 0.34 8.52
CA TYR A 162 -13.96 -0.70 9.19
C TYR A 162 -14.49 -2.10 8.85
N GLN A 163 -15.79 -2.32 9.02
CA GLN A 163 -16.41 -3.61 8.74
C GLN A 163 -16.26 -4.03 7.27
N ARG A 164 -16.46 -3.10 6.33
CA ARG A 164 -16.27 -3.36 4.90
C ARG A 164 -14.83 -3.70 4.55
N GLN A 165 -13.87 -2.99 5.16
CA GLN A 165 -12.45 -3.26 4.94
C GLN A 165 -12.06 -4.64 5.49
N ARG A 166 -12.57 -5.01 6.67
CA ARG A 166 -12.35 -6.34 7.25
C ARG A 166 -12.92 -7.45 6.36
N GLU A 167 -14.12 -7.26 5.81
CA GLU A 167 -14.69 -8.19 4.82
C GLU A 167 -13.85 -8.30 3.55
N GLU A 168 -13.26 -7.20 3.09
CA GLU A 168 -12.38 -7.17 1.92
C GLU A 168 -11.03 -7.88 2.19
N VAL A 169 -10.48 -7.77 3.40
CA VAL A 169 -9.30 -8.55 3.83
C VAL A 169 -9.60 -10.04 3.72
N PHE A 170 -10.71 -10.51 4.31
CA PHE A 170 -11.08 -11.91 4.23
C PHE A 170 -11.40 -12.35 2.81
N ARG A 171 -12.14 -11.55 2.03
CA ARG A 171 -12.44 -11.86 0.63
C ARG A 171 -11.17 -12.06 -0.20
N PHE A 172 -10.16 -11.22 0.02
CA PHE A 172 -8.87 -11.36 -0.66
C PHE A 172 -8.08 -12.58 -0.15
N ALA A 173 -8.07 -12.85 1.15
CA ALA A 173 -7.43 -14.02 1.72
C ALA A 173 -7.97 -15.35 1.12
N HIS A 174 -9.27 -15.43 0.83
CA HIS A 174 -9.87 -16.60 0.15
C HIS A 174 -9.41 -16.79 -1.31
N GLN A 175 -8.79 -15.79 -1.94
CA GLN A 175 -8.38 -15.81 -3.34
C GLN A 175 -6.90 -16.19 -3.52
N ILE A 176 -6.14 -16.28 -2.43
CA ILE A 176 -4.69 -16.52 -2.43
C ILE A 176 -4.40 -17.81 -1.65
N PRO A 177 -3.24 -18.47 -1.89
CA PRO A 177 -2.90 -19.74 -1.25
C PRO A 177 -2.37 -19.54 0.19
N ILE A 178 -3.12 -18.81 1.02
CA ILE A 178 -2.85 -18.59 2.44
C ILE A 178 -4.00 -19.21 3.25
N ASP A 179 -3.68 -19.82 4.38
CA ASP A 179 -4.70 -20.37 5.27
C ASP A 179 -5.57 -19.23 5.85
N HIS A 180 -6.88 -19.31 5.62
CA HIS A 180 -7.83 -18.33 6.11
C HIS A 180 -7.82 -18.21 7.64
N ASP A 181 -7.71 -19.34 8.33
CA ASP A 181 -7.70 -19.37 9.80
C ASP A 181 -6.45 -18.67 10.34
N GLN A 182 -5.35 -18.74 9.60
CA GLN A 182 -4.11 -18.03 9.92
C GLN A 182 -4.28 -16.51 9.84
N VAL A 183 -5.00 -16.01 8.82
CA VAL A 183 -5.29 -14.58 8.68
C VAL A 183 -6.19 -14.10 9.82
N GLU A 184 -7.22 -14.87 10.18
CA GLU A 184 -8.09 -14.52 11.30
C GLU A 184 -7.33 -14.47 12.63
N GLN A 185 -6.51 -15.49 12.92
CA GLN A 185 -5.69 -15.52 14.13
C GLN A 185 -4.67 -14.37 14.18
N PHE A 186 -4.09 -14.02 13.04
CA PHE A 186 -3.18 -12.88 12.95
C PHE A 186 -3.88 -11.56 13.27
N LEU A 187 -5.06 -11.31 12.69
CA LEU A 187 -5.86 -10.12 13.00
C LEU A 187 -6.22 -10.05 14.50
N GLN A 188 -6.65 -11.17 15.08
CA GLN A 188 -6.93 -11.26 16.52
C GLN A 188 -5.69 -10.92 17.36
N SER A 189 -4.50 -11.41 16.97
CA SER A 189 -3.24 -11.10 17.68
C SER A 189 -2.87 -9.62 17.64
N MET A 190 -3.31 -8.90 16.59
CA MET A 190 -3.10 -7.47 16.40
C MET A 190 -4.23 -6.62 17.00
N ASN A 191 -5.26 -7.24 17.57
CA ASN A 191 -6.51 -6.60 18.02
C ASN A 191 -7.26 -5.87 16.89
N LEU A 192 -7.36 -6.51 15.71
CA LEU A 192 -8.05 -6.03 14.51
C LEU A 192 -9.22 -6.95 14.09
#